data_AF-A0AAN9G7N6-F1
#
_entry.id   AF-A0AAN9G7N6-F1
#
_cell.length_a   1.000
_cell.length_b   1.000
_cell.length_c   1.000
_cell.angle_alpha   90.00
_cell.angle_beta   90.00
_cell.angle_gamma   90.00
#
_symmetry.space_group_name_H-M   'P 1'
#
loop_
_entity.id
_entity.type
_entity.pdbx_description
1 polymer ?
#
loop_
_entity_poly.entity_id
_entity_poly.type
_entity_poly.pdbx_seq_one_letter_code
_entity_poly.pdbx_strand_id
1 'polypeptide(L)'
;MQSVTDVAFHSSEQQTQHKELSVARQKRDHTDIQLILRYLLDRNPFTVDTALRSISSGKEAEATVNAEQAKGVGNKILSSMIGNNVVDFTFKKKDQAVTMALKAKSSNLHDDLVHVDSMLLFQRLVTTVKNTNGCLEDAFAFEMCSVPASLFDSGGLPRQGTKAALATYIWTSTKQENGVIPDDVTYVTDGGLLLHLLPWCRGSTYNQLTQSYADFLIRHFGKGTVVFDGYSCGPTTKDAVHL
;
A
#
# COMPACT_ATOMS: atom_id res chain seq x y z
N MET A 1 17.82 9.56 39.81
CA MET A 1 17.51 10.75 40.63
C MET A 1 18.52 11.83 40.23
N GLN A 2 18.11 12.70 39.32
CA GLN A 2 18.84 13.93 38.95
C GLN A 2 17.78 15.01 38.83
N SER A 3 17.66 15.80 39.90
CA SER A 3 16.93 17.07 39.90
C SER A 3 17.81 18.08 39.19
N VAL A 4 17.46 18.41 37.95
CA VAL A 4 18.10 19.49 37.20
C VAL A 4 16.98 20.43 36.79
N THR A 5 16.98 21.59 37.43
CA THR A 5 16.02 22.71 37.38
C THR A 5 14.75 22.58 38.23
N ASP A 6 14.86 22.97 39.50
CA ASP A 6 13.75 23.47 40.32
C ASP A 6 13.32 24.85 39.80
N VAL A 7 12.53 24.86 38.73
CA VAL A 7 11.74 26.04 38.37
C VAL A 7 10.27 25.66 38.51
N ALA A 8 9.71 25.98 39.67
CA ALA A 8 8.29 25.87 39.93
C ALA A 8 7.54 26.94 39.13
N PHE A 9 7.15 26.62 37.89
CA PHE A 9 6.17 27.42 37.15
C PHE A 9 4.78 27.18 37.76
N HIS A 10 4.37 28.06 38.65
CA HIS A 10 2.95 28.29 38.95
C HIS A 10 2.36 29.25 37.93
N SER A 11 2.23 28.81 36.67
CA SER A 11 1.30 29.43 35.73
C SER A 11 0.04 28.56 35.66
N SER A 12 -1.12 29.19 35.61
CA SER A 12 -2.43 28.58 35.38
C SER A 12 -2.58 27.93 33.99
N GLU A 13 -1.48 27.53 33.37
CA GLU A 13 -1.34 26.96 32.03
C GLU A 13 -0.89 25.48 32.08
N GLN A 14 -1.17 24.73 33.15
CA GLN A 14 -1.07 23.26 33.15
C GLN A 14 -2.12 22.56 32.26
N GLN A 15 -2.65 23.26 31.25
CA GLN A 15 -3.70 22.77 30.37
C GLN A 15 -3.37 22.92 28.88
N THR A 16 -2.13 22.59 28.51
CA THR A 16 -1.79 22.22 27.13
C THR A 16 -0.97 20.94 27.13
N GLN A 17 -1.42 19.94 27.89
CA GLN A 17 -1.07 18.56 27.55
C GLN A 17 -1.61 18.31 26.13
N HIS A 18 -0.74 17.85 25.22
CA HIS A 18 -1.14 17.47 23.88
C HIS A 18 -2.39 16.57 23.95
N LYS A 19 -3.40 16.80 23.11
CA LYS A 19 -4.70 16.12 23.19
C LYS A 19 -4.59 14.58 23.30
N GLU A 20 -3.59 14.01 22.63
CA GLU A 20 -3.29 12.58 22.65
C GLU A 20 -2.73 12.07 23.99
N LEU A 21 -2.19 12.94 24.83
CA LEU A 21 -1.69 12.61 26.17
C LEU A 21 -2.78 12.69 27.24
N SER A 22 -4.00 13.08 26.88
CA SER A 22 -5.11 13.11 27.83
C SER A 22 -5.46 11.71 28.33
N VAL A 23 -5.78 11.59 29.62
CA VAL A 23 -6.15 10.31 30.27
C VAL A 23 -7.33 9.64 29.57
N ALA A 24 -8.29 10.43 29.09
CA ALA A 24 -9.44 9.92 28.34
C ALA A 24 -9.03 9.26 27.01
N ARG A 25 -8.04 9.82 26.31
CA ARG A 25 -7.53 9.27 25.06
C ARG A 25 -6.73 7.98 25.30
N GLN A 26 -5.82 8.01 26.26
CA GLN A 26 -5.06 6.82 26.67
C GLN A 26 -5.97 5.65 27.07
N LYS A 27 -7.05 5.93 27.81
CA LYS A 27 -8.03 4.90 28.20
C LYS A 27 -8.80 4.33 27.00
N ARG A 28 -9.16 5.18 26.05
CA ARG A 28 -9.84 4.75 24.82
C ARG A 28 -8.91 3.90 23.96
N ASP A 29 -7.71 4.39 23.68
CA ASP A 29 -6.71 3.66 22.89
C ASP A 29 -6.39 2.30 23.51
N HIS A 30 -6.23 2.24 24.84
CA HIS A 30 -6.07 0.97 25.53
C HIS A 30 -7.26 0.03 25.30
N THR A 31 -8.49 0.54 25.42
CA THR A 31 -9.71 -0.26 25.20
C THR A 31 -9.79 -0.76 23.76
N ASP A 32 -9.49 0.09 22.78
CA ASP A 32 -9.51 -0.24 21.36
C ASP A 32 -8.43 -1.27 21.02
N ILE A 33 -7.22 -1.12 21.56
CA ILE A 33 -6.13 -2.11 21.43
C ILE A 33 -6.57 -3.47 21.99
N GLN A 34 -7.17 -3.50 23.19
CA GLN A 34 -7.65 -4.74 23.79
C GLN A 34 -8.76 -5.40 22.95
N LEU A 35 -9.66 -4.60 22.36
CA LEU A 35 -10.70 -5.10 21.48
C LEU A 35 -10.11 -5.74 20.22
N ILE A 36 -9.16 -5.07 19.57
CA ILE A 36 -8.46 -5.57 18.38
C ILE A 36 -7.70 -6.87 18.71
N LEU A 37 -6.96 -6.89 19.82
CA LEU A 37 -6.23 -8.09 20.26
C LEU A 37 -7.18 -9.26 20.50
N ARG A 38 -8.28 -9.04 21.21
CA ARG A 38 -9.27 -10.09 21.46
C ARG A 38 -9.90 -10.62 20.18
N TYR A 39 -10.21 -9.72 19.23
CA TYR A 39 -10.72 -10.11 17.92
C TYR A 39 -9.72 -10.97 17.14
N LEU A 40 -8.45 -10.54 17.07
CA LEU A 40 -7.40 -11.24 16.33
C LEU A 40 -6.98 -12.56 16.99
N LEU A 41 -7.10 -12.69 18.32
CA LEU A 41 -6.86 -13.96 19.01
C LEU A 41 -7.94 -15.00 18.70
N ASP A 42 -9.19 -14.59 18.62
CA ASP A 42 -10.33 -15.48 18.29
C ASP A 42 -10.41 -15.80 16.80
N ARG A 43 -10.01 -14.84 15.94
CA ARG A 43 -10.12 -14.92 14.47
C ARG A 43 -8.79 -14.57 13.82
N ASN A 44 -7.74 -15.29 14.17
CA ASN A 44 -6.42 -15.04 13.61
C ASN A 44 -6.44 -15.34 12.10
N PRO A 45 -6.32 -14.33 11.21
CA PRO A 45 -6.31 -14.57 9.77
C PRO A 45 -4.96 -15.08 9.29
N PHE A 46 -3.95 -15.11 10.16
CA PHE A 46 -2.58 -15.48 9.81
C PHE A 46 -2.30 -16.93 10.20
N THR A 47 -1.68 -17.66 9.28
CA THR A 47 -1.05 -18.94 9.57
C THR A 47 0.25 -18.71 10.35
N VAL A 48 0.62 -19.65 11.20
CA VAL A 48 1.91 -19.59 11.90
C VAL A 48 3.02 -19.73 10.87
N ASP A 49 3.79 -18.67 10.70
CA ASP A 49 4.89 -18.60 9.75
C ASP A 49 6.06 -17.86 10.40
N THR A 50 7.28 -18.36 10.19
CA THR A 50 8.51 -17.74 10.69
C THR A 50 9.06 -16.69 9.74
N ALA A 51 8.56 -16.63 8.50
CA ALA A 51 8.97 -15.67 7.51
C ALA A 51 8.52 -14.24 7.89
N LEU A 52 9.45 -13.29 7.82
CA LEU A 52 9.12 -11.88 7.97
C LEU A 52 8.42 -11.40 6.69
N ARG A 53 7.17 -10.91 6.81
CA ARG A 53 6.41 -10.38 5.67
C ARG A 53 6.01 -8.93 5.86
N SER A 54 5.99 -8.20 4.76
CA SER A 54 5.37 -6.87 4.71
C SER A 54 3.85 -7.00 4.80
N ILE A 55 3.23 -6.37 5.80
CA ILE A 55 1.77 -6.36 5.96
C ILE A 55 1.09 -5.67 4.77
N SER A 56 1.71 -4.63 4.20
CA SER A 56 1.10 -3.85 3.12
C SER A 56 1.21 -4.51 1.75
N SER A 57 2.14 -5.43 1.55
CA SER A 57 2.41 -6.02 0.23
C SER A 57 2.39 -7.54 0.20
N GLY A 58 2.28 -8.21 1.35
CA GLY A 58 2.39 -9.66 1.49
C GLY A 58 3.78 -10.23 1.15
N LYS A 59 4.72 -9.38 0.72
CA LYS A 59 6.05 -9.81 0.25
C LYS A 59 6.87 -10.36 1.42
N GLU A 60 7.48 -11.50 1.19
CA GLU A 60 8.44 -12.12 2.11
C GLU A 60 9.78 -11.39 2.06
N ALA A 61 10.33 -11.13 3.23
CA ALA A 61 11.60 -10.48 3.40
C ALA A 61 12.74 -11.50 3.26
N GLU A 62 13.81 -11.09 2.58
CA GLU A 62 15.03 -11.88 2.53
C GLU A 62 15.68 -11.99 3.92
N ALA A 63 16.48 -13.04 4.13
CA ALA A 63 17.18 -13.30 5.39
C ALA A 63 18.10 -12.16 5.86
N THR A 64 18.45 -11.20 4.99
CA THR A 64 19.30 -10.05 5.34
C THR A 64 18.52 -8.86 5.90
N VAL A 65 17.19 -8.84 5.76
CA VAL A 65 16.32 -7.80 6.31
C VAL A 65 16.18 -8.03 7.81
N ASN A 66 16.34 -6.96 8.61
CA ASN A 66 16.27 -7.03 10.07
C ASN A 66 15.50 -5.84 10.67
N ALA A 67 14.55 -5.29 9.91
CA ALA A 67 13.77 -4.12 10.31
C ALA A 67 12.97 -4.35 11.60
N GLU A 68 12.53 -5.58 11.86
CA GLU A 68 11.86 -5.99 13.09
C GLU A 68 12.76 -5.86 14.34
N GLN A 69 14.09 -5.88 14.14
CA GLN A 69 15.10 -5.71 15.19
C GLN A 69 15.62 -4.26 15.27
N ALA A 70 14.96 -3.28 14.63
CA ALA A 70 15.43 -1.90 14.54
C ALA A 70 15.80 -1.29 15.91
N LYS A 71 15.05 -1.60 16.97
CA LYS A 71 15.37 -1.17 18.33
C LYS A 71 16.72 -1.73 18.81
N GLY A 72 16.97 -3.01 18.57
CA GLY A 72 18.23 -3.67 18.93
C GLY A 72 19.41 -3.09 18.15
N VAL A 73 19.22 -2.84 16.85
CA VAL A 73 20.23 -2.18 16.00
C VAL A 73 20.51 -0.77 16.51
N GLY A 74 19.47 0.02 16.80
CA GLY A 74 19.60 1.37 17.37
C GLY A 74 20.35 1.37 18.70
N ASN A 75 20.04 0.43 19.59
CA ASN A 75 20.77 0.28 20.85
C ASN A 75 22.26 -0.02 20.63
N LYS A 76 22.62 -0.88 19.66
CA LYS A 76 24.02 -1.15 19.32
C LYS A 76 24.75 0.09 18.81
N ILE A 77 24.09 0.88 17.95
CA ILE A 77 24.63 2.16 17.48
C ILE A 77 24.86 3.09 18.66
N LEU A 78 23.88 3.25 19.56
CA LEU A 78 24.01 4.09 20.75
C LEU A 78 25.15 3.63 21.66
N SER A 79 25.31 2.31 21.86
CA SER A 79 26.45 1.77 22.62
C SER A 79 27.79 2.10 21.97
N SER A 80 27.87 2.12 20.63
CA SER A 80 29.08 2.50 19.92
C SER A 80 29.43 4.00 20.02
N MET A 81 28.48 4.84 20.47
CA MET A 81 28.73 6.26 20.71
C MET A 81 29.40 6.52 22.06
N ILE A 82 29.34 5.56 22.99
CA ILE A 82 29.90 5.73 24.34
C ILE A 82 31.42 5.90 24.24
N GLY A 83 31.94 7.00 24.78
CA GLY A 83 33.37 7.32 24.79
C GLY A 83 33.89 8.03 23.54
N ASN A 84 33.04 8.22 22.51
CA ASN A 84 33.38 8.99 21.33
C ASN A 84 32.96 10.46 21.47
N ASN A 85 33.72 11.37 20.86
CA ASN A 85 33.31 12.76 20.77
C ASN A 85 32.13 12.90 19.80
N VAL A 86 31.15 13.73 20.15
CA VAL A 86 29.94 13.98 19.36
C VAL A 86 30.26 14.51 17.96
N VAL A 87 31.34 15.28 17.79
CA VAL A 87 31.72 15.81 16.46
C VAL A 87 32.42 14.78 15.58
N ASP A 88 33.05 13.76 16.17
CA ASP A 88 33.86 12.78 15.43
C ASP A 88 33.05 11.53 15.05
N PHE A 89 31.94 11.27 15.75
CA PHE A 89 31.12 10.10 15.49
C PHE A 89 30.26 10.27 14.23
N THR A 90 30.52 9.44 13.23
CA THR A 90 29.76 9.42 11.98
C THR A 90 28.92 8.15 11.87
N PHE A 91 27.60 8.32 11.67
CA PHE A 91 26.69 7.22 11.39
C PHE A 91 27.00 6.58 10.04
N LYS A 92 27.17 5.26 10.01
CA LYS A 92 27.42 4.51 8.77
C LYS A 92 26.14 3.82 8.33
N LYS A 93 25.82 3.90 7.03
CA LYS A 93 24.66 3.22 6.45
C LYS A 93 24.68 1.71 6.66
N LYS A 94 25.86 1.09 6.65
CA LYS A 94 26.02 -0.36 6.88
C LYS A 94 25.63 -0.82 8.29
N ASP A 95 25.62 0.10 9.26
CA ASP A 95 25.30 -0.20 10.65
C ASP A 95 23.80 0.02 10.95
N GLN A 96 23.05 0.59 9.99
CA GLN A 96 21.60 0.81 10.11
C GLN A 96 20.81 -0.49 9.89
N ALA A 97 19.58 -0.52 10.40
CA ALA A 97 18.67 -1.62 10.13
C ALA A 97 18.37 -1.71 8.62
N VAL A 98 18.45 -2.91 8.08
CA VAL A 98 18.18 -3.23 6.69
C VAL A 98 16.68 -3.41 6.52
N THR A 99 16.08 -2.58 5.68
CA THR A 99 14.66 -2.64 5.33
C THR A 99 14.47 -3.32 3.98
N MET A 100 13.28 -3.86 3.73
CA MET A 100 12.93 -4.44 2.43
C MET A 100 13.08 -3.44 1.27
N ALA A 101 12.80 -2.15 1.53
CA ALA A 101 12.89 -1.08 0.53
C ALA A 101 14.34 -0.77 0.10
N LEU A 102 15.31 -0.89 1.01
CA LEU A 102 16.73 -0.69 0.69
C LEU A 102 17.23 -1.74 -0.31
N LYS A 103 16.70 -2.97 -0.22
CA LYS A 103 17.05 -4.10 -1.10
C LYS A 103 16.25 -4.17 -2.39
N ALA A 104 14.98 -3.76 -2.40
CA ALA A 104 14.19 -3.69 -3.64
C ALA A 104 14.84 -2.79 -4.72
N LYS A 105 15.68 -1.84 -4.29
CA LYS A 105 16.42 -0.91 -5.15
C LYS A 105 17.88 -1.31 -5.42
N SER A 106 18.33 -2.48 -4.95
CA SER A 106 19.71 -2.93 -5.21
C SER A 106 19.78 -3.82 -6.44
N SER A 107 20.62 -3.44 -7.41
CA SER A 107 20.96 -4.26 -8.58
C SER A 107 22.32 -4.93 -8.37
N ASN A 108 22.46 -6.16 -8.85
CA ASN A 108 23.75 -6.86 -8.85
C ASN A 108 24.62 -6.27 -9.95
N LEU A 109 25.68 -5.58 -9.57
CA LEU A 109 26.66 -5.04 -10.50
C LEU A 109 28.02 -5.62 -10.09
N HIS A 110 28.53 -6.60 -10.87
CA HIS A 110 29.84 -7.23 -10.62
C HIS A 110 29.98 -7.80 -9.19
N ASP A 111 29.08 -8.71 -8.79
CA ASP A 111 29.01 -9.33 -7.44
C ASP A 111 28.72 -8.38 -6.26
N ASP A 112 28.66 -7.06 -6.46
CA ASP A 112 28.25 -6.09 -5.45
C ASP A 112 26.79 -5.67 -5.62
N LEU A 113 26.04 -5.65 -4.52
CA LEU A 113 24.69 -5.10 -4.46
C LEU A 113 24.76 -3.57 -4.40
N VAL A 114 24.54 -2.91 -5.53
CA VAL A 114 24.54 -1.45 -5.62
C VAL A 114 23.11 -0.93 -5.54
N HIS A 115 22.82 -0.10 -4.54
CA HIS A 115 21.54 0.58 -4.43
C HIS A 115 21.42 1.68 -5.51
N VAL A 116 20.58 1.45 -6.51
CA VAL A 116 20.31 2.40 -7.59
C VAL A 116 18.86 2.86 -7.48
N ASP A 117 18.67 4.11 -7.07
CA ASP A 117 17.36 4.75 -7.18
C ASP A 117 17.14 5.18 -8.64
N SER A 118 16.29 4.45 -9.36
CA SER A 118 16.04 4.71 -10.78
C SER A 118 15.48 6.10 -11.07
N MET A 119 14.72 6.71 -10.14
CA MET A 119 14.21 8.07 -10.32
C MET A 119 15.35 9.08 -10.17
N LEU A 120 16.23 8.87 -9.19
CA LEU A 120 17.41 9.71 -9.01
C LEU A 120 18.38 9.55 -10.20
N LEU A 121 18.55 8.34 -10.72
CA LEU A 121 19.35 8.07 -11.91
C LEU A 121 18.78 8.77 -13.13
N PHE A 122 17.46 8.69 -13.36
CA PHE A 122 16.77 9.42 -14.41
C PHE A 122 16.99 10.94 -14.29
N GLN A 123 16.76 11.50 -13.10
CA GLN A 123 16.98 12.94 -12.86
C GLN A 123 18.42 13.36 -13.16
N ARG A 124 19.40 12.57 -12.74
CA ARG A 124 20.82 12.82 -13.01
C ARG A 124 21.12 12.74 -14.50
N LEU A 125 20.67 11.70 -15.20
CA LEU A 125 20.86 11.55 -16.65
C LEU A 125 20.24 12.72 -17.41
N VAL A 126 18.97 13.06 -17.17
CA VAL A 126 18.31 14.19 -17.82
C VAL A 126 19.07 15.50 -17.57
N THR A 127 19.50 15.73 -16.33
CA THR A 127 20.22 16.96 -15.97
C THR A 127 21.60 17.02 -16.63
N THR A 128 22.35 15.92 -16.60
CA THR A 128 23.67 15.83 -17.24
C THR A 128 23.58 16.03 -18.74
N VAL A 129 22.64 15.36 -19.41
CA VAL A 129 22.43 15.47 -20.86
C VAL A 129 22.06 16.90 -21.24
N LYS A 130 21.13 17.53 -20.50
CA LYS A 130 20.78 18.95 -20.70
C LYS A 130 21.95 19.90 -20.50
N ASN A 131 22.79 19.66 -19.50
CA ASN A 131 23.94 20.52 -19.20
C ASN A 131 25.12 20.30 -20.16
N THR A 132 25.21 19.15 -20.81
CA THR A 132 26.28 18.79 -21.74
C THR A 132 25.87 18.92 -23.21
N ASN A 133 24.65 19.41 -23.50
CA ASN A 133 24.03 19.39 -24.84
C ASN A 133 24.10 18.01 -25.51
N GLY A 134 24.00 16.94 -24.72
CA GLY A 134 24.00 15.57 -25.21
C GLY A 134 22.66 15.16 -25.84
N CYS A 135 22.63 13.99 -26.46
CA CYS A 135 21.40 13.39 -26.98
C CYS A 135 20.65 12.63 -25.88
N LEU A 136 19.35 12.91 -25.71
CA LEU A 136 18.48 12.19 -24.78
C LEU A 136 18.19 10.76 -25.24
N GLU A 137 18.18 10.50 -26.55
CA GLU A 137 17.93 9.17 -27.10
C GLU A 137 19.06 8.21 -26.71
N ASP A 138 20.31 8.64 -26.84
CA ASP A 138 21.49 7.84 -26.44
C ASP A 138 21.49 7.56 -24.92
N ALA A 139 21.08 8.56 -24.14
CA ALA A 139 20.98 8.45 -22.68
C ALA A 139 19.91 7.46 -22.21
N PHE A 140 18.90 7.19 -23.04
CA PHE A 140 17.80 6.26 -22.77
C PHE A 140 17.80 5.05 -23.70
N ALA A 141 18.93 4.74 -24.34
CA ALA A 141 19.07 3.55 -25.18
C ALA A 141 18.88 2.24 -24.40
N PHE A 142 19.06 2.26 -23.08
CA PHE A 142 18.90 1.12 -22.19
C PHE A 142 17.90 1.41 -21.08
N GLU A 143 17.29 0.33 -20.57
CA GLU A 143 16.36 0.41 -19.45
C GLU A 143 17.11 0.76 -18.15
N MET A 144 16.64 1.79 -17.44
CA MET A 144 17.28 2.34 -16.24
C MET A 144 16.78 1.71 -14.92
N CYS A 145 15.89 0.74 -15.03
CA CYS A 145 15.29 0.05 -13.90
C CYS A 145 15.56 -1.45 -14.04
N SER A 146 15.69 -2.14 -12.92
CA SER A 146 15.76 -3.60 -12.89
C SER A 146 14.42 -4.27 -13.24
N VAL A 147 13.34 -3.49 -13.21
CA VAL A 147 11.99 -3.92 -13.57
C VAL A 147 11.30 -2.85 -14.44
N PRO A 148 10.46 -3.24 -15.41
CA PRO A 148 9.75 -2.27 -16.25
C PRO A 148 8.85 -1.35 -15.44
N ALA A 149 9.20 -0.06 -15.39
CA ALA A 149 8.48 0.92 -14.59
C ALA A 149 7.04 1.17 -15.08
N SER A 150 6.71 0.75 -16.31
CA SER A 150 5.36 0.74 -16.87
C SER A 150 4.46 -0.35 -16.27
N LEU A 151 5.06 -1.47 -15.83
CA LEU A 151 4.35 -2.62 -15.30
C LEU A 151 4.44 -2.73 -13.78
N PHE A 152 5.52 -2.24 -13.17
CA PHE A 152 5.78 -2.36 -11.73
C PHE A 152 5.88 -0.99 -11.05
N ASP A 153 5.44 -0.94 -9.79
CA ASP A 153 5.60 0.21 -8.92
C ASP A 153 7.00 0.23 -8.25
N SER A 154 7.27 1.26 -7.45
CA SER A 154 8.56 1.41 -6.75
C SER A 154 8.80 0.35 -5.65
N GLY A 155 7.77 -0.39 -5.25
CA GLY A 155 7.86 -1.54 -4.34
C GLY A 155 8.13 -2.86 -5.06
N GLY A 156 8.15 -2.86 -6.40
CA GLY A 156 8.29 -4.06 -7.23
C GLY A 156 7.00 -4.87 -7.34
N LEU A 157 5.84 -4.28 -7.03
CA LEU A 157 4.53 -4.90 -7.24
C LEU A 157 3.97 -4.51 -8.61
N PRO A 158 3.14 -5.35 -9.23
CA PRO A 158 2.41 -4.97 -10.45
C PRO A 158 1.60 -3.69 -10.22
N ARG A 159 1.73 -2.72 -11.11
CA ARG A 159 0.95 -1.47 -11.04
C ARG A 159 -0.53 -1.77 -11.14
N GLN A 160 -1.29 -1.24 -10.20
CA GLN A 160 -2.73 -1.26 -10.30
C GLN A 160 -3.17 -0.35 -11.44
N GLY A 161 -4.00 -0.87 -12.35
CA GLY A 161 -4.58 -0.07 -13.43
C GLY A 161 -5.54 0.99 -12.87
N THR A 162 -5.42 2.23 -13.35
CA THR A 162 -6.33 3.35 -13.01
C THR A 162 -7.62 3.28 -13.81
N LYS A 163 -8.36 2.17 -13.67
CA LYS A 163 -9.60 1.89 -14.41
C LYS A 163 -10.64 3.01 -14.28
N ALA A 164 -10.79 3.59 -13.09
CA ALA A 164 -11.72 4.69 -12.85
C ALA A 164 -11.38 5.93 -13.67
N ALA A 165 -10.11 6.36 -13.65
CA ALA A 165 -9.66 7.52 -14.44
C ALA A 165 -9.82 7.27 -15.95
N LEU A 166 -9.50 6.06 -16.41
CA LEU A 166 -9.74 5.65 -17.79
C LEU A 166 -11.23 5.69 -18.15
N ALA A 167 -12.10 5.15 -17.31
CA ALA A 167 -13.55 5.17 -17.53
C ALA A 167 -14.09 6.60 -17.58
N THR A 168 -13.64 7.48 -16.68
CA THR A 168 -13.97 8.92 -16.73
C THR A 168 -13.49 9.55 -18.03
N TYR A 169 -12.25 9.27 -18.45
CA TYR A 169 -11.71 9.84 -19.69
C TYR A 169 -12.50 9.36 -20.91
N ILE A 170 -12.78 8.06 -21.01
CA ILE A 170 -13.63 7.48 -22.05
C ILE A 170 -14.98 8.20 -22.05
N TRP A 171 -15.65 8.25 -20.89
CA TRP A 171 -16.97 8.90 -20.74
C TRP A 171 -16.97 10.37 -21.17
N THR A 172 -15.93 11.13 -20.83
CA THR A 172 -15.80 12.53 -21.25
C THR A 172 -15.50 12.69 -22.74
N SER A 173 -14.82 11.69 -23.34
CA SER A 173 -14.37 11.73 -24.73
C SER A 173 -15.44 11.22 -25.70
N THR A 174 -16.23 10.22 -25.29
CA THR A 174 -17.46 9.85 -25.97
C THR A 174 -18.53 10.88 -25.63
N LYS A 175 -18.79 11.82 -26.54
CA LYS A 175 -20.05 12.56 -26.53
C LYS A 175 -21.15 11.50 -26.45
N GLN A 176 -22.16 11.69 -25.59
CA GLN A 176 -23.31 10.80 -25.48
C GLN A 176 -24.12 10.79 -26.79
N GLU A 177 -23.58 10.19 -27.83
CA GLU A 177 -24.37 9.72 -28.94
C GLU A 177 -25.11 8.51 -28.39
N ASN A 178 -26.41 8.71 -28.14
CA ASN A 178 -27.32 7.62 -27.85
C ASN A 178 -27.31 6.72 -29.09
N GLY A 179 -26.37 5.77 -29.12
CA GLY A 179 -26.34 4.73 -30.12
C GLY A 179 -27.68 4.02 -30.10
N VAL A 180 -28.27 3.83 -31.28
CA VAL A 180 -29.46 3.00 -31.40
C VAL A 180 -29.04 1.59 -31.03
N ILE A 181 -29.55 1.10 -29.90
CA ILE A 181 -29.34 -0.29 -29.48
C ILE A 181 -30.21 -1.16 -30.40
N PRO A 182 -29.64 -2.17 -31.07
CA PRO A 182 -30.42 -3.09 -31.91
C PRO A 182 -31.50 -3.82 -31.10
N ASP A 183 -32.61 -4.19 -31.74
CA ASP A 183 -33.74 -4.88 -31.07
C ASP A 183 -33.42 -6.34 -30.67
N ASP A 184 -32.40 -6.96 -31.28
CA ASP A 184 -31.96 -8.34 -30.98
C ASP A 184 -30.65 -8.34 -30.17
N VAL A 185 -30.74 -7.86 -28.93
CA VAL A 185 -29.59 -7.82 -28.02
C VAL A 185 -29.79 -8.74 -26.82
N THR A 186 -28.72 -9.46 -26.47
CA THR A 186 -28.65 -10.21 -25.22
C THR A 186 -28.04 -9.33 -24.14
N TYR A 187 -28.79 -9.10 -23.07
CA TYR A 187 -28.28 -8.36 -21.91
C TYR A 187 -27.42 -9.26 -21.04
N VAL A 188 -26.18 -8.86 -20.81
CA VAL A 188 -25.26 -9.54 -19.89
C VAL A 188 -24.85 -8.55 -18.81
N THR A 189 -25.10 -8.91 -17.55
CA THR A 189 -24.86 -8.04 -16.38
C THR A 189 -23.81 -8.67 -15.48
N ASP A 190 -22.84 -7.86 -15.05
CA ASP A 190 -21.88 -8.23 -14.02
C ASP A 190 -22.60 -8.35 -12.66
N GLY A 191 -22.53 -9.53 -12.06
CA GLY A 191 -23.12 -9.85 -10.76
C GLY A 191 -22.52 -9.05 -9.62
N GLY A 192 -21.23 -8.67 -9.70
CA GLY A 192 -20.60 -7.80 -8.70
C GLY A 192 -21.21 -6.40 -8.69
N LEU A 193 -21.44 -5.82 -9.87
CA LEU A 193 -22.15 -4.55 -10.02
C LEU A 193 -23.59 -4.65 -9.49
N LEU A 194 -24.28 -5.74 -9.83
CA LEU A 194 -25.67 -5.95 -9.42
C LEU A 194 -25.84 -5.84 -7.91
N LEU A 195 -24.93 -6.41 -7.13
CA LEU A 195 -24.98 -6.35 -5.66
C LEU A 195 -25.00 -4.92 -5.12
N HIS A 196 -24.34 -3.97 -5.80
CA HIS A 196 -24.30 -2.57 -5.41
C HIS A 196 -25.50 -1.74 -5.86
N LEU A 197 -26.31 -2.23 -6.80
CA LEU A 197 -27.43 -1.48 -7.37
C LEU A 197 -28.66 -1.42 -6.45
N LEU A 198 -28.84 -2.41 -5.57
CA LEU A 198 -30.00 -2.47 -4.67
C LEU A 198 -29.60 -2.26 -3.21
N PRO A 199 -30.24 -1.32 -2.49
CA PRO A 199 -30.04 -1.17 -1.06
C PRO A 199 -30.65 -2.36 -0.30
N TRP A 200 -29.91 -2.91 0.65
CA TRP A 200 -30.38 -4.02 1.48
C TRP A 200 -31.22 -3.50 2.65
N CYS A 201 -32.51 -3.83 2.66
CA CYS A 201 -33.38 -3.49 3.78
C CYS A 201 -33.03 -4.31 5.02
N ARG A 202 -33.01 -3.64 6.18
CA ARG A 202 -32.72 -4.28 7.47
C ARG A 202 -33.84 -5.24 7.83
N GLY A 203 -33.51 -6.51 8.08
CA GLY A 203 -34.48 -7.56 8.40
C GLY A 203 -34.99 -8.36 7.20
N SER A 204 -34.53 -8.07 5.98
CA SER A 204 -34.83 -8.91 4.81
C SER A 204 -34.20 -10.28 4.94
N THR A 205 -34.95 -11.31 4.56
CA THR A 205 -34.42 -12.67 4.39
C THR A 205 -33.63 -12.79 3.08
N TYR A 206 -32.76 -13.80 2.99
CA TYR A 206 -32.01 -14.07 1.75
C TYR A 206 -32.93 -14.26 0.54
N ASN A 207 -34.05 -14.97 0.70
CA ASN A 207 -35.02 -15.19 -0.38
C ASN A 207 -35.61 -13.86 -0.90
N GLN A 208 -36.05 -12.99 0.01
CA GLN A 208 -36.59 -11.67 -0.36
C GLN A 208 -35.55 -10.81 -1.09
N LEU A 209 -34.28 -10.90 -0.68
CA LEU A 209 -33.20 -10.18 -1.33
C LEU A 209 -32.89 -10.75 -2.72
N THR A 210 -32.83 -12.08 -2.87
CA THR A 210 -32.64 -12.70 -4.19
C THR A 210 -33.78 -12.38 -5.15
N GLN A 211 -35.01 -12.33 -4.64
CA GLN A 211 -36.18 -11.97 -5.42
C GLN A 211 -36.13 -10.51 -5.89
N SER A 212 -35.70 -9.57 -5.02
CA SER A 212 -35.60 -8.17 -5.41
C SER A 212 -34.58 -7.95 -6.54
N TYR A 213 -33.48 -8.70 -6.55
CA TYR A 213 -32.52 -8.70 -7.66
C TYR A 213 -33.11 -9.28 -8.95
N ALA A 214 -33.82 -10.40 -8.88
CA ALA A 214 -34.50 -11.00 -10.03
C ALA A 214 -35.54 -10.04 -10.63
N ASP A 215 -36.37 -9.44 -9.79
CA ASP A 215 -37.39 -8.48 -10.20
C ASP A 215 -36.78 -7.22 -10.81
N PHE A 216 -35.63 -6.76 -10.31
CA PHE A 216 -34.89 -5.64 -10.90
C PHE A 216 -34.40 -5.98 -12.32
N LEU A 217 -33.78 -7.16 -12.51
CA LEU A 217 -33.26 -7.57 -13.80
C LEU A 217 -34.37 -7.76 -14.85
N ILE A 218 -35.49 -8.39 -14.46
CA ILE A 218 -36.64 -8.59 -15.35
C ILE A 218 -37.23 -7.25 -15.77
N ARG A 219 -37.37 -6.29 -14.82
CA ARG A 219 -37.94 -4.97 -15.12
C ARG A 219 -37.06 -4.13 -16.04
N HIS A 220 -35.74 -4.20 -15.90
CA HIS A 220 -34.82 -3.35 -16.66
C HIS A 220 -34.32 -3.97 -17.96
N PHE A 221 -34.19 -5.29 -18.02
CA PHE A 221 -33.53 -5.99 -19.14
C PHE A 221 -34.37 -7.13 -19.72
N GLY A 222 -35.53 -7.44 -19.15
CA GLY A 222 -36.37 -8.57 -19.57
C GLY A 222 -35.66 -9.91 -19.37
N LYS A 223 -35.02 -10.41 -20.42
CA LYS A 223 -34.23 -11.66 -20.41
C LYS A 223 -32.73 -11.34 -20.44
N GLY A 224 -32.11 -11.29 -19.26
CA GLY A 224 -30.69 -11.04 -19.09
C GLY A 224 -29.95 -12.22 -18.45
N THR A 225 -28.66 -12.37 -18.77
CA THR A 225 -27.74 -13.32 -18.13
C THR A 225 -26.89 -12.58 -17.10
N VAL A 226 -26.84 -13.07 -15.87
CA VAL A 226 -25.96 -12.53 -14.83
C VAL A 226 -24.71 -13.38 -14.76
N VAL A 227 -23.54 -12.74 -14.82
CA VAL A 227 -22.25 -13.43 -14.72
C VAL A 227 -21.57 -13.01 -13.44
N PHE A 228 -21.24 -13.98 -12.58
CA PHE A 228 -20.39 -13.77 -11.43
C PHE A 228 -18.96 -14.21 -11.76
N ASP A 229 -17.99 -13.49 -11.22
CA ASP A 229 -16.59 -13.87 -11.31
C ASP A 229 -16.38 -15.26 -10.68
N GLY A 230 -15.72 -16.15 -11.43
CA GLY A 230 -15.19 -17.40 -10.91
C GLY A 230 -13.75 -17.21 -10.48
N TYR A 231 -13.44 -17.45 -9.21
CA TYR A 231 -12.07 -17.46 -8.73
C TYR A 231 -11.50 -18.88 -8.89
N SER A 232 -10.58 -19.06 -9.84
CA SER A 232 -9.81 -20.28 -9.97
C SER A 232 -8.86 -20.45 -8.78
N CYS A 233 -8.59 -21.68 -8.39
CA CYS A 233 -7.55 -21.97 -7.40
C CYS A 233 -6.18 -21.66 -8.01
N GLY A 234 -5.62 -20.50 -7.70
CA GLY A 234 -4.31 -20.07 -8.19
C GLY A 234 -4.17 -18.54 -8.19
N PRO A 235 -2.94 -18.04 -8.32
CA PRO A 235 -2.70 -16.61 -8.32
C PRO A 235 -3.34 -15.96 -9.55
N THR A 236 -4.21 -14.97 -9.33
CA THR A 236 -4.88 -14.22 -10.39
C THR A 236 -4.39 -12.78 -10.44
N THR A 237 -4.56 -12.13 -11.60
CA THR A 237 -4.30 -10.68 -11.73
C THR A 237 -5.23 -9.81 -10.87
N LYS A 238 -6.22 -10.40 -10.19
CA LYS A 238 -7.11 -9.71 -9.23
C LYS A 238 -6.62 -9.82 -7.78
N ASP A 239 -5.63 -10.66 -7.47
CA ASP A 239 -5.24 -10.96 -6.08
C ASP A 239 -4.71 -9.75 -5.32
N ALA A 240 -4.06 -8.81 -6.01
CA ALA A 240 -3.61 -7.55 -5.41
C ALA A 240 -4.76 -6.66 -4.88
N VAL A 241 -6.01 -6.95 -5.28
CA VAL A 241 -7.23 -6.24 -4.82
C VAL A 241 -7.96 -7.02 -3.70
N HIS A 242 -7.57 -8.28 -3.46
CA HIS A 242 -8.22 -9.18 -2.51
C HIS A 242 -7.35 -9.57 -1.30
N LEU A 243 -6.08 -9.14 -1.27
CA LEU A 243 -5.21 -9.12 -0.08
C LEU A 243 -5.54 -7.91 0.80
#